data_AF-A0A2E6DZE3-F1
#
_entry.id   AF-A0A2E6DZE3-F1
#
_cell.length_a   1.000
_cell.length_b   1.000
_cell.length_c   1.000
_cell.angle_alpha   90.00
_cell.angle_beta   90.00
_cell.angle_gamma   90.00
#
_symmetry.space_group_name_H-M   'P 1'
#
loop_
_entity.id
_entity.type
_entity.pdbx_description
1 polymer ?
#
loop_
_entity_poly.entity_id
_entity_poly.type
_entity_poly.pdbx_seq_one_letter_code
_entity_poly.pdbx_strand_id
1 'polypeptide(L)'
;MNLFSYKLSFYSINNLSFKKIILFLSFICFILSNSLAYSQENMPDFPYDPEENATQKKRCAKICLKRRDACLKIEIDNPQSEQMCQSQMIVCINQCR
;
A
#
# COMPACT_ATOMS: atom_id res chain seq x y z
N MET A 1 -40.69 -28.49 32.40
CA MET A 1 -40.10 -27.49 31.48
C MET A 1 -39.12 -28.21 30.57
N ASN A 2 -39.34 -28.13 29.27
CA ASN A 2 -39.13 -29.25 28.36
C ASN A 2 -37.68 -29.36 27.82
N LEU A 3 -36.98 -30.46 28.15
CA LEU A 3 -36.59 -31.48 27.15
C LEU A 3 -36.32 -31.01 25.70
N PHE A 4 -37.43 -30.67 25.07
CA PHE A 4 -37.52 -30.54 23.62
C PHE A 4 -37.22 -29.10 23.17
N SER A 5 -37.60 -28.12 23.99
CA SER A 5 -37.47 -26.71 23.67
C SER A 5 -36.00 -26.26 23.65
N TYR A 6 -35.15 -26.80 24.53
CA TYR A 6 -33.74 -26.44 24.50
C TYR A 6 -33.01 -27.11 23.32
N LYS A 7 -33.36 -28.33 22.89
CA LYS A 7 -32.74 -28.97 21.70
C LYS A 7 -33.04 -28.17 20.44
N LEU A 8 -34.28 -27.73 20.26
CA LEU A 8 -34.69 -26.87 19.14
C LEU A 8 -33.99 -25.51 19.18
N SER A 9 -33.86 -24.91 20.37
CA SER A 9 -33.14 -23.65 20.56
C SER A 9 -31.64 -23.79 20.23
N PHE A 10 -30.98 -24.84 20.72
CA PHE A 10 -29.57 -25.11 20.45
C PHE A 10 -29.30 -25.37 18.96
N TYR A 11 -30.18 -26.13 18.30
CA TYR A 11 -30.07 -26.40 16.86
C TYR A 11 -30.25 -25.11 16.04
N SER A 12 -31.22 -24.27 16.41
CA SER A 12 -31.45 -22.97 15.78
C SER A 12 -30.27 -22.00 15.95
N ILE A 13 -29.71 -21.91 17.16
CA ILE A 13 -28.55 -21.06 17.48
C ILE A 13 -27.30 -21.53 16.75
N ASN A 14 -27.06 -22.85 16.71
CA ASN A 14 -25.93 -23.43 15.98
C ASN A 14 -26.05 -23.18 14.47
N ASN A 15 -27.25 -23.30 13.90
CA ASN A 15 -27.48 -23.09 12.48
C ASN A 15 -27.37 -21.60 12.10
N LEU A 16 -27.82 -20.69 12.97
CA LEU A 16 -27.64 -19.25 12.79
C LEU A 16 -26.15 -18.84 12.87
N SER A 17 -25.40 -19.44 13.78
CA SER A 17 -23.96 -19.22 13.93
C SER A 17 -23.19 -19.76 12.73
N PHE A 18 -23.58 -20.94 12.22
CA PHE A 18 -22.98 -21.54 11.02
C PHE A 18 -23.20 -20.67 9.77
N LYS A 19 -24.41 -20.12 9.60
CA LYS A 19 -24.70 -19.16 8.52
C LYS A 19 -23.82 -17.90 8.59
N LYS A 20 -23.59 -17.36 9.80
CA LYS A 20 -22.70 -16.21 9.99
C LYS A 20 -21.25 -16.54 9.68
N ILE A 21 -20.78 -17.72 10.06
CA ILE A 21 -19.42 -18.21 9.75
C ILE A 21 -19.24 -18.35 8.23
N ILE A 22 -20.22 -18.92 7.52
CA ILE A 22 -20.17 -19.05 6.06
C ILE A 22 -20.13 -17.67 5.39
N LEU A 23 -20.95 -16.72 5.84
CA LEU A 23 -20.97 -15.36 5.32
C LEU A 23 -19.63 -14.64 5.52
N PHE A 24 -19.00 -14.85 6.68
CA PHE A 24 -17.70 -14.25 6.98
C PHE A 24 -16.58 -14.88 6.15
N LEU A 25 -16.58 -16.20 5.99
CA LEU A 25 -15.63 -16.92 5.12
C LEU A 25 -15.77 -16.50 3.66
N SER A 26 -16.98 -16.36 3.13
CA SER A 26 -17.17 -15.92 1.75
C SER A 26 -16.68 -14.49 1.53
N PHE A 27 -16.87 -13.60 2.51
CA PHE A 27 -16.33 -12.24 2.48
C PHE A 27 -14.79 -12.21 2.49
N ILE A 28 -14.16 -13.02 3.34
CA ILE A 28 -12.70 -13.18 3.36
C ILE A 28 -12.18 -13.70 2.02
N CYS A 29 -12.80 -14.76 1.47
CA CYS A 29 -12.43 -15.29 0.16
C CYS A 29 -12.59 -14.26 -0.95
N PHE A 30 -13.64 -13.44 -0.92
CA PHE A 30 -13.84 -12.37 -1.88
C PHE A 30 -12.72 -11.31 -1.82
N ILE A 31 -12.32 -10.87 -0.62
CA ILE A 31 -11.20 -9.92 -0.46
C ILE A 31 -9.90 -10.55 -0.96
N LEU A 32 -9.61 -11.80 -0.59
CA LEU A 32 -8.41 -12.52 -1.02
C LEU A 32 -8.36 -12.68 -2.53
N SER A 33 -9.46 -13.04 -3.19
CA SER A 33 -9.52 -13.17 -4.65
C SER A 33 -9.25 -11.83 -5.36
N ASN A 34 -9.79 -10.73 -4.84
CA ASN A 34 -9.52 -9.39 -5.40
C ASN A 34 -8.06 -8.96 -5.17
N SER A 35 -7.51 -9.25 -3.98
CA SER A 35 -6.09 -8.99 -3.70
C SER A 35 -5.16 -9.83 -4.57
N LEU A 36 -5.51 -11.08 -4.83
CA LEU A 36 -4.71 -12.00 -5.65
C LEU A 36 -4.72 -11.55 -7.11
N ALA A 37 -5.89 -11.16 -7.64
CA ALA A 37 -6.02 -10.58 -8.98
C ALA A 37 -5.17 -9.30 -9.12
N TYR A 38 -5.21 -8.42 -8.12
CA TYR A 38 -4.39 -7.21 -8.10
C TYR A 38 -2.88 -7.49 -8.03
N SER A 39 -2.46 -8.56 -7.32
CA SER A 39 -1.05 -8.95 -7.29
C SER A 39 -0.57 -9.60 -8.58
N GLN A 40 -1.47 -10.28 -9.30
CA GLN A 40 -1.14 -10.99 -10.53
C GLN A 40 -1.04 -10.04 -11.73
N GLU A 41 -1.86 -8.98 -11.78
CA GLU A 41 -1.70 -7.90 -12.77
C GLU A 41 -0.45 -7.01 -12.54
N ASN A 42 0.08 -7.00 -11.31
CA ASN A 42 1.26 -6.22 -10.94
C ASN A 42 2.52 -7.08 -10.73
N MET A 43 2.51 -8.35 -11.14
CA MET A 43 3.73 -9.15 -11.14
C MET A 43 4.60 -8.66 -12.30
N PRO A 44 5.81 -8.14 -12.06
CA PRO A 44 6.69 -7.70 -13.14
C PRO A 44 7.04 -8.92 -13.99
N ASP A 45 6.55 -8.93 -15.23
CA ASP A 45 6.99 -9.88 -16.24
C ASP A 45 8.48 -9.64 -16.49
N PHE A 46 9.28 -10.72 -16.44
CA PHE A 46 10.73 -10.79 -16.67
C PHE A 46 11.69 -10.56 -15.48
N PRO A 47 12.87 -11.23 -15.50
CA PRO A 47 13.99 -10.87 -14.63
C PRO A 47 14.31 -9.38 -14.85
N TYR A 48 14.17 -8.60 -13.77
CA TYR A 48 14.37 -7.15 -13.76
C TYR A 48 15.59 -6.74 -14.58
N ASP A 49 15.35 -6.03 -15.68
CA ASP A 49 16.39 -5.48 -16.53
C ASP A 49 17.14 -4.41 -15.71
N PRO A 50 18.47 -4.51 -15.50
CA PRO A 50 19.22 -3.51 -14.73
C PRO A 50 19.07 -2.08 -15.29
N GLU A 51 18.72 -1.93 -16.57
CA GLU A 51 18.39 -0.65 -17.18
C GLU A 51 17.11 -0.01 -16.64
N GLU A 52 16.12 -0.80 -16.21
CA GLU A 52 14.86 -0.30 -15.68
C GLU A 52 15.03 0.27 -14.27
N ASN A 53 15.84 -0.38 -13.42
CA ASN A 53 16.24 0.15 -12.12
C ASN A 53 17.05 1.44 -12.25
N ALA A 54 17.95 1.52 -13.24
CA ALA A 54 18.66 2.75 -13.56
C ALA A 54 17.70 3.87 -14.01
N THR A 55 16.65 3.52 -14.75
CA THR A 55 15.61 4.45 -15.22
C THR A 55 14.73 4.97 -14.08
N GLN A 56 14.35 4.11 -13.14
CA GLN A 56 13.61 4.51 -11.94
C GLN A 56 14.45 5.41 -11.03
N LYS A 57 15.73 5.07 -10.81
CA LYS A 57 16.66 5.91 -10.04
C LYS A 57 16.89 7.27 -10.70
N LYS A 58 17.06 7.31 -12.02
CA LYS A 58 17.13 8.58 -12.80
C LYS A 58 15.86 9.41 -12.67
N ARG A 59 14.69 8.77 -12.70
CA ARG A 59 13.39 9.46 -12.53
C ARG A 59 13.25 10.04 -11.12
N CYS A 60 13.63 9.29 -10.09
CA CYS A 60 13.61 9.75 -8.69
C CYS A 60 14.56 10.93 -8.47
N ALA A 61 15.81 10.85 -8.96
CA ALA A 61 16.77 11.94 -8.91
C ALA A 61 16.26 13.22 -9.62
N LYS A 62 15.58 13.08 -10.77
CA LYS A 62 14.96 14.20 -11.50
C LYS A 62 13.84 14.89 -10.69
N ILE A 63 13.07 14.13 -9.92
CA ILE A 63 12.03 14.69 -9.03
C ILE A 63 12.68 15.45 -7.87
N CYS A 64 13.72 14.89 -7.24
CA CYS A 64 14.45 15.55 -6.16
C CYS A 64 15.10 16.87 -6.62
N LEU A 65 15.66 16.92 -7.82
CA LEU A 65 16.17 18.14 -8.44
C LEU A 65 15.08 19.19 -8.65
N LYS A 66 13.92 18.80 -9.18
CA LYS A 66 12.77 19.71 -9.33
C LYS A 66 12.29 20.27 -7.98
N ARG A 67 12.30 19.45 -6.92
CA ARG A 67 11.94 19.89 -5.56
C ARG A 67 12.93 20.90 -5.00
N ARG A 68 14.23 20.73 -5.23
CA ARG A 68 15.24 21.73 -4.88
C ARG A 68 14.96 23.05 -5.59
N ASP A 69 14.72 23.01 -6.90
CA ASP A 69 14.48 24.24 -7.67
C ASP A 69 13.20 24.96 -7.25
N ALA A 70 12.16 24.21 -6.83
CA ALA A 70 10.96 24.78 -6.25
C ALA A 70 11.23 25.40 -4.86
N CYS A 71 11.97 24.70 -4.00
CA CYS A 71 12.38 25.20 -2.69
C CYS A 71 13.19 26.50 -2.81
N LEU A 72 14.16 26.58 -3.72
CA LEU A 72 14.94 27.79 -3.97
C LEU A 72 14.10 28.97 -4.46
N LYS A 73 12.99 28.70 -5.19
CA LYS A 73 12.07 29.75 -5.65
C LYS A 73 11.15 30.26 -4.54
N ILE A 74 10.78 29.40 -3.59
CA ILE A 74 9.92 29.77 -2.45
C ILE A 74 10.75 30.54 -1.42
N GLU A 75 11.98 30.09 -1.17
CA GLU A 75 12.86 30.63 -0.13
C GLU A 75 13.83 31.70 -0.64
N ILE A 76 13.50 32.40 -1.75
CA ILE A 76 14.44 33.30 -2.44
C ILE A 76 14.96 34.44 -1.56
N ASP A 77 14.17 34.87 -0.58
CA ASP A 77 14.50 35.94 0.36
C ASP A 77 15.27 35.44 1.59
N ASN A 78 15.48 34.13 1.72
CA ASN A 78 16.20 33.51 2.82
C ASN A 78 17.68 33.30 2.44
N PRO A 79 18.65 33.88 3.17
CA PRO A 79 20.08 33.73 2.88
C PRO A 79 20.60 32.30 3.10
N GLN A 80 19.84 31.44 3.79
CA GLN A 80 20.17 30.02 4.01
C GLN A 80 19.40 29.06 3.10
N SER A 81 18.60 29.60 2.17
CA SER A 81 17.79 28.82 1.22
C SER A 81 18.61 27.76 0.48
N GLU A 82 19.82 28.10 0.06
CA GLU A 82 20.68 27.19 -0.69
C GLU A 82 21.09 25.96 0.15
N GLN A 83 21.57 26.16 1.38
CA GLN A 83 21.94 25.06 2.27
C GLN A 83 20.73 24.22 2.68
N MET A 84 19.60 24.86 2.99
CA MET A 84 18.37 24.15 3.37
C MET A 84 17.83 23.31 2.22
N CYS A 85 17.65 23.89 1.03
CA CYS A 85 17.13 23.18 -0.13
C CYS A 85 18.10 22.09 -0.64
N GLN A 86 19.42 22.31 -0.53
CA GLN A 86 20.41 21.26 -0.81
C GLN A 86 20.33 20.10 0.19
N SER A 87 20.17 20.38 1.49
CA SER A 87 20.04 19.32 2.50
C SER A 87 18.81 18.44 2.24
N GLN A 88 17.68 19.05 1.88
CA GLN A 88 16.45 18.33 1.52
C GLN A 88 16.62 17.51 0.24
N MET A 89 17.37 18.02 -0.75
CA MET A 89 17.70 17.29 -1.97
C MET A 89 18.53 16.03 -1.66
N ILE A 90 19.53 16.12 -0.79
CA ILE A 90 20.39 14.99 -0.43
C ILE A 90 19.57 13.91 0.28
N VAL A 91 18.69 14.29 1.21
CA VAL A 91 17.77 13.36 1.87
C VAL A 91 16.86 12.67 0.85
N CYS A 92 16.28 13.44 -0.08
CA CYS A 92 15.42 12.91 -1.14
C CYS A 92 16.17 11.90 -2.04
N ILE A 93 17.41 12.20 -2.43
CA ILE A 93 18.23 11.30 -3.25
C ILE A 93 18.59 10.02 -2.49
N ASN A 94 18.88 10.10 -1.19
CA ASN A 94 19.18 8.92 -0.38
C ASN A 94 17.97 8.00 -0.22
N GLN A 95 16.75 8.54 -0.24
CA GLN A 95 15.51 7.75 -0.26
C GLN A 95 15.25 7.05 -1.61
N CYS A 96 15.93 7.47 -2.69
CA CYS A 96 15.84 6.83 -4.00
C CYS A 96 16.75 5.59 -4.14
N ARG A 97 17.51 5.23 -3.11
CA ARG A 97 18.55 4.19 -3.17
C ARG A 97 17.99 2.80 -2.94
#